data_AF-A0A2T2R2K9-F1
#
_entry.id   AF-A0A2T2R2K9-F1
#
_cell.length_a   1.000
_cell.length_b   1.000
_cell.length_c   1.000
_cell.angle_alpha   90.00
_cell.angle_beta   90.00
_cell.angle_gamma   90.00
#
_symmetry.space_group_name_H-M   'P 1'
#
loop_
_entity.id
_entity.type
_entity.pdbx_description
1 polymer ?
#
loop_
_entity_poly.entity_id
_entity_poly.type
_entity_poly.pdbx_seq_one_letter_code
_entity_poly.pdbx_strand_id
1 'polypeptide(L)'
;MDLQERIDNIKSLHTERGLFLASSQGVETGYDKAWLRDNFYISLGLEAAGEWGLVEDLWTAIIGIFRKHEDKIDWAADNSPQEAWQYIHARYHPETFEEFWEEWGNKQHDAVGAVLFKLADLEEKGREIITEKDHSIIQRLIDYLESVEYWHDPDNGVWEEYEEVHASSVGACVAGLKKLQQLSFY
;
A
#
# COMPACT_ATOMS: atom_id res chain seq x y z
N MET A 1 -22.58 5.68 -18.91
CA MET A 1 -22.21 5.14 -17.60
C MET A 1 -22.02 6.32 -16.68
N ASP A 2 -22.89 6.42 -15.68
CA ASP A 2 -22.99 7.55 -14.75
C ASP A 2 -21.82 7.53 -13.75
N LEU A 3 -21.41 8.69 -13.20
CA LEU A 3 -20.36 8.74 -12.18
C LEU A 3 -20.79 8.00 -10.92
N GLN A 4 -22.06 8.14 -10.54
CA GLN A 4 -22.63 7.47 -9.38
C GLN A 4 -22.55 5.94 -9.53
N GLU A 5 -22.88 5.42 -10.71
CA GLU A 5 -22.81 3.99 -11.03
C GLU A 5 -21.39 3.44 -10.85
N ARG A 6 -20.35 4.21 -11.22
CA ARG A 6 -18.94 3.80 -11.03
C ARG A 6 -18.55 3.79 -9.55
N ILE A 7 -18.99 4.78 -8.78
CA ILE A 7 -18.75 4.85 -7.33
C ILE A 7 -19.44 3.67 -6.64
N ASP A 8 -20.68 3.35 -7.01
CA ASP A 8 -21.43 2.24 -6.43
C ASP A 8 -20.76 0.88 -6.73
N ASN A 9 -20.22 0.72 -7.95
CA ASN A 9 -19.42 -0.46 -8.29
C ASN A 9 -18.15 -0.57 -7.42
N ILE A 10 -17.42 0.52 -7.20
CA ILE A 10 -16.25 0.52 -6.30
C ILE A 10 -16.68 0.17 -4.87
N LYS A 11 -17.77 0.76 -4.37
CA LYS A 11 -18.31 0.48 -3.03
C LYS A 11 -18.66 -0.99 -2.84
N SER A 12 -19.12 -1.68 -3.89
CA SER A 12 -19.40 -3.11 -3.83
C SER A 12 -18.17 -4.01 -3.60
N LEU A 13 -16.96 -3.46 -3.79
CA LEU A 13 -15.69 -4.15 -3.57
C LEU A 13 -15.14 -3.92 -2.15
N HIS A 14 -15.76 -3.03 -1.37
CA HIS A 14 -15.35 -2.71 -0.01
C HIS A 14 -15.65 -3.87 0.94
N THR A 15 -14.67 -4.26 1.75
CA THR A 15 -14.80 -5.35 2.72
C THR A 15 -15.16 -4.84 4.11
N GLU A 16 -15.61 -5.74 4.99
CA GLU A 16 -15.93 -5.39 6.37
C GLU A 16 -14.72 -4.86 7.17
N ARG A 17 -13.51 -5.15 6.68
CA ARG A 17 -12.23 -4.80 7.30
C ARG A 17 -11.58 -3.57 6.66
N GLY A 18 -12.29 -2.86 5.78
CA GLY A 18 -11.88 -1.57 5.22
C GLY A 18 -11.13 -1.62 3.89
N LEU A 19 -10.71 -2.80 3.42
CA LEU A 19 -9.99 -2.91 2.15
C LEU A 19 -10.95 -3.02 0.96
N PHE A 20 -10.47 -2.67 -0.22
CA PHE A 20 -11.14 -2.96 -1.48
C PHE A 20 -10.50 -4.15 -2.18
N LEU A 21 -11.35 -5.05 -2.66
CA LEU A 21 -10.94 -6.16 -3.52
C LEU A 21 -10.54 -5.63 -4.91
N ALA A 22 -9.55 -6.25 -5.52
CA ALA A 22 -9.17 -5.93 -6.89
C ALA A 22 -10.24 -6.35 -7.92
N SER A 23 -11.08 -7.34 -7.60
CA SER A 23 -12.26 -7.73 -8.39
C SER A 23 -13.38 -8.30 -7.50
N SER A 24 -14.61 -8.34 -8.03
CA SER A 24 -15.78 -8.90 -7.34
C SER A 24 -15.55 -10.35 -6.92
N GLN A 25 -16.12 -10.76 -5.78
CA GLN A 25 -16.05 -12.15 -5.30
C GLN A 25 -16.68 -13.12 -6.32
N GLY A 26 -16.01 -14.25 -6.58
CA GLY A 26 -16.52 -15.34 -7.42
C GLY A 26 -15.98 -15.42 -8.86
N VAL A 27 -14.95 -14.65 -9.22
CA VAL A 27 -14.21 -14.88 -10.47
C VAL A 27 -13.18 -16.00 -10.23
N GLU A 28 -13.13 -17.00 -11.11
CA GLU A 28 -12.20 -18.16 -11.05
C GLU A 28 -10.69 -17.77 -11.05
N THR A 29 -10.36 -16.49 -11.18
CA THR A 29 -8.99 -15.97 -11.38
C THR A 29 -8.23 -15.63 -10.08
N GLY A 30 -8.83 -15.78 -8.89
CA GLY A 30 -8.11 -15.58 -7.61
C GLY A 30 -7.87 -14.11 -7.20
N TYR A 31 -8.79 -13.21 -7.57
CA TYR A 31 -8.75 -11.76 -7.25
C TYR A 31 -9.58 -11.37 -6.01
N ASP A 32 -9.80 -12.31 -5.09
CA ASP A 32 -10.33 -12.07 -3.74
C ASP A 32 -9.25 -11.53 -2.77
N LYS A 33 -8.26 -10.83 -3.32
CA LYS A 33 -7.11 -10.28 -2.60
C LYS A 33 -7.14 -8.75 -2.69
N ALA A 34 -6.55 -8.10 -1.71
CA ALA A 34 -6.43 -6.65 -1.67
C ALA A 34 -4.97 -6.25 -1.96
N TRP A 35 -4.75 -5.56 -3.07
CA TRP A 35 -3.46 -4.95 -3.40
C TRP A 35 -3.33 -3.56 -2.79
N LEU A 36 -2.17 -3.24 -2.23
CA LEU A 36 -1.88 -1.90 -1.72
C LEU A 36 -2.00 -0.84 -2.82
N ARG A 37 -1.47 -1.12 -4.02
CA ARG A 37 -1.54 -0.24 -5.19
C ARG A 37 -2.98 0.04 -5.62
N ASP A 38 -3.80 -0.99 -5.76
CA ASP A 38 -5.17 -0.86 -6.25
C ASP A 38 -6.01 -0.04 -5.26
N ASN A 39 -5.84 -0.33 -3.97
CA ASN A 39 -6.44 0.44 -2.89
C ASN A 39 -5.99 1.90 -2.87
N PHE A 40 -4.69 2.16 -3.14
CA PHE A 40 -4.20 3.52 -3.31
C PHE A 40 -4.95 4.27 -4.42
N TYR A 41 -5.05 3.71 -5.63
CA TYR A 41 -5.75 4.36 -6.74
C TYR A 41 -7.26 4.50 -6.51
N ILE A 42 -7.90 3.50 -5.89
CA ILE A 42 -9.30 3.58 -5.45
C ILE A 42 -9.48 4.75 -4.48
N SER A 43 -8.57 4.91 -3.51
CA SER A 43 -8.65 5.97 -2.51
C SER A 43 -8.61 7.37 -3.14
N LEU A 44 -7.84 7.57 -4.22
CA LEU A 44 -7.82 8.84 -4.95
C LEU A 44 -9.17 9.15 -5.61
N GLY A 45 -9.83 8.13 -6.16
CA GLY A 45 -11.17 8.26 -6.74
C GLY A 45 -12.24 8.55 -5.70
N LEU A 46 -12.21 7.84 -4.57
CA LEU A 46 -13.13 8.05 -3.45
C LEU A 46 -12.96 9.43 -2.83
N GLU A 47 -11.72 9.88 -2.65
CA GLU A 47 -11.44 11.23 -2.20
C GLU A 47 -12.03 12.28 -3.15
N ALA A 48 -11.78 12.15 -4.46
CA ALA A 48 -12.30 13.07 -5.45
C ALA A 48 -13.84 13.10 -5.48
N ALA A 49 -14.48 11.99 -5.12
CA ALA A 49 -15.93 11.88 -4.95
C ALA A 49 -16.46 12.37 -3.58
N GLY A 50 -15.57 12.72 -2.65
CA GLY A 50 -15.95 13.16 -1.30
C GLY A 50 -16.36 12.03 -0.35
N GLU A 51 -16.06 10.77 -0.68
CA GLU A 51 -16.40 9.57 0.08
C GLU A 51 -15.41 9.34 1.25
N TRP A 52 -15.24 10.35 2.10
CA TRP A 52 -14.18 10.39 3.12
C TRP A 52 -14.26 9.27 4.15
N GLY A 53 -15.46 8.81 4.52
CA GLY A 53 -15.59 7.69 5.47
C GLY A 53 -14.95 6.41 4.95
N LEU A 54 -15.04 6.14 3.64
CA LEU A 54 -14.41 4.99 3.01
C LEU A 54 -12.89 5.18 2.86
N VAL A 55 -12.43 6.42 2.63
CA VAL A 55 -11.00 6.73 2.60
C VAL A 55 -10.37 6.48 3.97
N GLU A 56 -11.01 6.98 5.04
CA GLU A 56 -10.52 6.83 6.42
C GLU A 56 -10.53 5.35 6.86
N ASP A 57 -11.57 4.59 6.55
CA ASP A 57 -11.66 3.16 6.83
C ASP A 57 -10.55 2.37 6.12
N LEU A 58 -10.35 2.66 4.83
CA LEU A 58 -9.30 2.04 4.03
C LEU A 58 -7.90 2.26 4.57
N TRP A 59 -7.54 3.52 4.86
CA TRP A 59 -6.19 3.81 5.33
C TRP A 59 -5.97 3.33 6.77
N THR A 60 -7.02 3.26 7.59
CA THR A 60 -6.98 2.56 8.89
C THR A 60 -6.67 1.07 8.70
N ALA A 61 -7.28 0.41 7.71
CA ALA A 61 -7.04 -0.99 7.39
C ALA A 61 -5.61 -1.23 6.88
N ILE A 62 -5.09 -0.37 6.00
CA ILE A 62 -3.70 -0.44 5.50
C ILE A 62 -2.69 -0.29 6.64
N ILE A 63 -2.87 0.66 7.55
CA ILE A 63 -2.02 0.76 8.75
C ILE A 63 -2.16 -0.50 9.62
N GLY A 64 -3.37 -1.07 9.72
CA GLY A 64 -3.62 -2.34 10.39
C GLY A 64 -2.81 -3.51 9.83
N ILE A 65 -2.60 -3.56 8.51
CA ILE A 65 -1.70 -4.53 7.85
C ILE A 65 -0.27 -4.33 8.35
N PHE A 66 0.27 -3.11 8.31
CA PHE A 66 1.66 -2.88 8.71
C PHE A 66 1.91 -3.12 10.20
N ARG A 67 0.96 -2.76 11.07
CA ARG A 67 1.00 -3.13 12.50
C ARG A 67 1.09 -4.64 12.69
N LYS A 68 0.35 -5.41 11.90
CA LYS A 68 0.37 -6.87 11.99
C LYS A 68 1.72 -7.46 11.57
N HIS A 69 2.38 -6.84 10.61
CA HIS A 69 3.66 -7.30 10.04
C HIS A 69 4.86 -6.46 10.50
N GLU A 70 4.74 -5.77 11.63
CA GLU A 70 5.77 -4.86 12.16
C GLU A 70 7.12 -5.57 12.31
N ASP A 71 7.15 -6.77 12.90
CA ASP A 71 8.38 -7.57 13.06
C ASP A 71 9.09 -7.84 11.72
N LYS A 72 8.32 -8.07 10.65
CA LYS A 72 8.86 -8.32 9.31
C LYS A 72 9.40 -7.04 8.68
N ILE A 73 8.66 -5.93 8.82
CA ILE A 73 9.08 -4.61 8.34
C ILE A 73 10.37 -4.19 9.03
N ASP A 74 10.45 -4.38 10.35
CA ASP A 74 11.64 -4.11 11.15
C ASP A 74 12.82 -4.96 10.68
N TRP A 75 12.61 -6.26 10.51
CA TRP A 75 13.68 -7.12 10.02
C TRP A 75 14.18 -6.69 8.64
N ALA A 76 13.27 -6.34 7.72
CA ALA A 76 13.60 -5.95 6.36
C ALA A 76 14.35 -4.61 6.31
N ALA A 77 13.97 -3.65 7.15
CA ALA A 77 14.68 -2.39 7.31
C ALA A 77 16.11 -2.58 7.85
N ASP A 78 16.34 -3.52 8.76
CA ASP A 78 17.67 -3.73 9.34
C ASP A 78 18.60 -4.64 8.51
N ASN A 79 18.03 -5.56 7.72
CA ASN A 79 18.81 -6.66 7.12
C ASN A 79 18.84 -6.63 5.59
N SER A 80 18.00 -5.83 4.94
CA SER A 80 17.76 -5.86 3.48
C SER A 80 17.34 -7.25 2.96
N PRO A 81 16.06 -7.44 2.57
CA PRO A 81 15.58 -8.68 1.96
C PRO A 81 16.45 -9.21 0.82
N GLN A 82 16.62 -10.53 0.77
CA GLN A 82 17.29 -11.25 -0.32
C GLN A 82 16.33 -12.22 -1.04
N GLU A 83 15.32 -12.70 -0.32
CA GLU A 83 14.31 -13.63 -0.83
C GLU A 83 12.96 -12.93 -0.97
N ALA A 84 12.17 -13.29 -1.99
CA ALA A 84 10.90 -12.61 -2.31
C ALA A 84 9.92 -12.51 -1.12
N TRP A 85 9.88 -13.54 -0.25
CA TRP A 85 8.99 -13.58 0.93
C TRP A 85 9.43 -12.63 2.06
N GLN A 86 10.66 -12.11 2.02
CA GLN A 86 11.19 -11.19 3.03
C GLN A 86 10.80 -9.73 2.73
N TYR A 87 10.51 -9.41 1.47
CA TYR A 87 10.04 -8.08 1.07
C TYR A 87 8.65 -7.79 1.62
N ILE A 88 8.30 -6.51 1.72
CA ILE A 88 6.93 -6.11 2.02
C ILE A 88 6.06 -6.51 0.84
N HIS A 89 5.04 -7.36 1.08
CA HIS A 89 4.22 -7.88 -0.01
C HIS A 89 3.28 -6.82 -0.58
N ALA A 90 3.02 -6.92 -1.89
CA ALA A 90 2.08 -6.04 -2.58
C ALA A 90 0.60 -6.29 -2.24
N ARG A 91 0.25 -7.49 -1.77
CA ARG A 91 -1.14 -7.96 -1.62
C ARG A 91 -1.37 -8.76 -0.35
N TYR A 92 -2.56 -8.59 0.22
CA TYR A 92 -2.97 -9.15 1.50
C TYR A 92 -4.37 -9.74 1.43
N HIS A 93 -4.63 -10.71 2.31
CA HIS A 93 -5.95 -11.27 2.47
C HIS A 93 -6.88 -10.20 3.07
N PRO A 94 -8.03 -9.91 2.45
CA PRO A 94 -8.85 -8.76 2.80
C PRO A 94 -9.43 -8.80 4.22
N GLU A 95 -9.73 -10.01 4.72
CA GLU A 95 -10.31 -10.16 6.06
C GLU A 95 -9.27 -10.31 7.19
N THR A 96 -8.21 -11.09 6.93
CA THR A 96 -7.24 -11.49 7.96
C THR A 96 -5.99 -10.62 7.96
N PHE A 97 -5.72 -9.89 6.88
CA PHE A 97 -4.46 -9.18 6.61
C PHE A 97 -3.24 -10.10 6.52
N GLU A 98 -3.44 -11.40 6.34
CA GLU A 98 -2.32 -12.32 6.08
C GLU A 98 -1.71 -12.08 4.70
N GLU A 99 -0.41 -12.32 4.61
CA GLU A 99 0.30 -12.39 3.34
C GLU A 99 -0.01 -13.70 2.61
N PHE A 100 0.07 -13.65 1.29
CA PHE A 100 0.07 -14.86 0.46
C PHE A 100 1.51 -15.34 0.26
N TRP A 101 1.76 -16.63 0.52
CA TRP A 101 3.07 -17.27 0.40
C TRP A 101 3.35 -17.83 -1.01
N GLU A 102 2.45 -17.55 -1.95
CA GLU A 102 2.62 -17.90 -3.35
C GLU A 102 3.72 -17.03 -3.96
N GLU A 103 4.59 -17.65 -4.75
CA GLU A 103 5.61 -16.95 -5.52
C GLU A 103 4.92 -16.21 -6.68
N TRP A 104 4.57 -14.94 -6.43
CA TRP A 104 3.79 -14.12 -7.33
C TRP A 104 4.18 -12.66 -7.18
N GLY A 105 5.16 -12.20 -7.97
CA GLY A 105 5.49 -10.79 -8.16
C GLY A 105 5.38 -9.89 -6.92
N ASN A 106 5.74 -10.39 -5.73
CA ASN A 106 5.36 -9.76 -4.46
C ASN A 106 6.23 -8.52 -4.15
N LYS A 107 7.39 -8.43 -4.82
CA LYS A 107 8.36 -7.36 -4.68
C LYS A 107 7.94 -6.19 -5.54
N GLN A 108 7.30 -5.20 -4.92
CA GLN A 108 6.74 -4.03 -5.60
C GLN A 108 7.00 -2.77 -4.76
N HIS A 109 8.07 -2.05 -5.10
CA HIS A 109 8.46 -0.85 -4.37
C HIS A 109 7.48 0.30 -4.63
N ASP A 110 6.80 0.31 -5.79
CA ASP A 110 5.76 1.28 -6.11
C ASP A 110 4.63 1.29 -5.07
N ALA A 111 4.23 0.11 -4.59
CA ALA A 111 3.17 -0.05 -3.61
C ALA A 111 3.52 0.62 -2.27
N VAL A 112 4.76 0.41 -1.79
CA VAL A 112 5.26 1.04 -0.55
C VAL A 112 5.36 2.56 -0.73
N GLY A 113 5.92 3.02 -1.84
CA GLY A 113 6.01 4.46 -2.14
C GLY A 113 4.64 5.15 -2.22
N ALA A 114 3.66 4.51 -2.84
CA ALA A 114 2.29 5.03 -2.95
C ALA A 114 1.58 5.13 -1.59
N VAL A 115 1.77 4.13 -0.73
CA VAL A 115 1.29 4.15 0.66
C VAL A 115 1.89 5.32 1.43
N LEU A 116 3.22 5.47 1.39
CA LEU A 116 3.92 6.55 2.09
C LEU A 116 3.44 7.93 1.62
N PHE A 117 3.29 8.11 0.32
CA PHE A 117 2.73 9.34 -0.26
C PHE A 117 1.35 9.63 0.30
N LYS A 118 0.47 8.63 0.33
CA LYS A 118 -0.92 8.85 0.69
C LYS A 118 -1.13 9.09 2.19
N LEU A 119 -0.39 8.38 3.03
CA LEU A 119 -0.39 8.64 4.47
C LEU A 119 0.04 10.09 4.75
N ALA A 120 1.11 10.55 4.10
CA ALA A 120 1.56 11.94 4.25
C ALA A 120 0.57 12.98 3.71
N ASP A 121 -0.08 12.69 2.59
CA ASP A 121 -1.14 13.51 2.02
C ASP A 121 -2.38 13.61 2.92
N LEU A 122 -2.75 12.54 3.62
CA LEU A 122 -3.86 12.53 4.59
C LEU A 122 -3.53 13.34 5.84
N GLU A 123 -2.31 13.22 6.37
CA GLU A 123 -1.83 14.04 7.50
C GLU A 123 -1.82 15.53 7.15
N GLU A 124 -1.32 15.91 5.98
CA GLU A 124 -1.33 17.31 5.52
C GLU A 124 -2.76 17.86 5.42
N LYS A 125 -3.73 17.02 5.08
CA LYS A 125 -5.16 17.35 5.03
C LYS A 125 -5.85 17.33 6.39
N GLY A 126 -5.12 17.04 7.47
CA GLY A 126 -5.65 16.97 8.84
C GLY A 126 -6.57 15.78 9.08
N ARG A 127 -6.36 14.67 8.37
CA ARG A 127 -7.10 13.41 8.59
C ARG A 127 -6.37 12.57 9.63
N GLU A 128 -6.94 12.47 10.84
CA GLU A 128 -6.36 11.79 12.00
C GLU A 128 -6.41 10.25 11.87
N ILE A 129 -5.71 9.69 10.87
CA ILE A 129 -5.64 8.24 10.63
C ILE A 129 -4.39 7.64 11.28
N ILE A 130 -3.30 8.40 11.30
CA ILE A 130 -2.01 8.00 11.87
C ILE A 130 -2.01 8.33 13.37
N THR A 131 -1.77 7.32 14.20
CA THR A 131 -1.61 7.48 15.63
C THR A 131 -0.14 7.69 16.00
N GLU A 132 0.16 8.11 17.24
CA GLU A 132 1.54 8.26 17.70
C GLU A 132 2.40 7.00 17.51
N LYS A 133 1.80 5.81 17.61
CA LYS A 133 2.49 4.52 17.41
C LYS A 133 2.76 4.20 15.95
N ASP A 134 2.00 4.77 15.03
CA ASP A 134 2.18 4.49 13.60
C ASP A 134 3.35 5.27 13.01
N HIS A 135 3.79 6.35 13.68
CA HIS A 135 4.97 7.09 13.26
C HIS A 135 6.22 6.19 13.23
N SER A 136 6.39 5.28 14.19
CA SER A 136 7.52 4.34 14.14
C SER A 136 7.39 3.40 12.94
N ILE A 137 6.22 2.82 12.69
CA ILE A 137 6.00 1.93 11.55
C ILE A 137 6.30 2.64 10.22
N ILE A 138 5.85 3.88 10.06
CA ILE A 138 6.11 4.66 8.84
C ILE A 138 7.60 4.97 8.70
N GLN A 139 8.28 5.27 9.81
CA GLN A 139 9.74 5.42 9.79
C GLN A 139 10.42 4.13 9.32
N ARG A 140 9.95 2.96 9.78
CA ARG A 140 10.50 1.67 9.37
C ARG A 140 10.22 1.33 7.90
N LEU A 141 9.11 1.81 7.35
CA LEU A 141 8.87 1.75 5.90
C LEU A 141 9.85 2.65 5.10
N ILE A 142 10.22 3.82 5.63
CA ILE A 142 11.26 4.68 5.04
C ILE A 142 12.62 3.96 5.10
N ASP A 143 13.00 3.45 6.27
CA ASP A 143 14.25 2.72 6.49
C ASP A 143 14.32 1.49 5.59
N TYR A 144 13.20 0.79 5.37
CA TYR A 144 13.10 -0.32 4.42
C TYR A 144 13.40 0.10 2.98
N LEU A 145 12.84 1.22 2.51
CA LEU A 145 13.13 1.71 1.15
C LEU A 145 14.62 2.07 1.00
N GLU A 146 15.25 2.61 2.04
CA GLU A 146 16.68 2.85 2.06
C GLU A 146 17.49 1.55 2.09
N SER A 147 17.09 0.56 2.91
CA SER A 147 17.83 -0.69 3.09
C SER A 147 17.91 -1.51 1.81
N VAL A 148 16.83 -1.53 1.03
CA VAL A 148 16.80 -2.18 -0.28
C VAL A 148 17.44 -1.33 -1.38
N GLU A 149 17.84 -0.08 -1.11
CA GLU A 149 18.22 0.88 -2.15
C GLU A 149 17.21 0.89 -3.30
N TYR A 150 15.96 1.30 -3.04
CA TYR A 150 14.84 1.19 -4.00
C TYR A 150 15.10 1.74 -5.42
N TRP A 151 16.15 2.55 -5.60
CA TRP A 151 16.60 3.10 -6.88
C TRP A 151 17.59 2.20 -7.67
N HIS A 152 18.08 1.12 -7.04
CA HIS A 152 18.97 0.13 -7.62
C HIS A 152 18.39 -1.29 -7.59
N ASP A 153 17.53 -1.60 -6.62
CA ASP A 153 16.96 -2.93 -6.45
C ASP A 153 15.80 -3.21 -7.43
N PRO A 154 15.95 -4.18 -8.35
CA PRO A 154 14.93 -4.51 -9.35
C PRO A 154 13.64 -5.04 -8.70
N ASP A 155 12.46 -4.58 -9.10
CA ASP A 155 11.18 -5.04 -8.58
C ASP A 155 10.25 -5.51 -9.71
N ASN A 156 9.15 -6.18 -9.38
CA ASN A 156 8.20 -6.68 -10.39
C ASN A 156 7.31 -5.57 -11.00
N GLY A 157 7.38 -4.37 -10.41
CA GLY A 157 6.63 -3.19 -10.83
C GLY A 157 5.11 -3.36 -10.78
N VAL A 158 4.43 -2.36 -11.35
CA VAL A 158 2.95 -2.26 -11.35
C VAL A 158 2.26 -3.42 -12.07
N TRP A 159 2.96 -4.08 -13.01
CA TRP A 159 2.41 -5.17 -13.83
C TRP A 159 2.78 -6.56 -13.32
N GLU A 160 3.56 -6.66 -12.25
CA GLU A 160 3.91 -7.93 -11.59
C GLU A 160 4.67 -8.90 -12.52
N GLU A 161 5.49 -8.33 -13.41
CA GLU A 161 6.23 -9.06 -14.44
C GLU A 161 7.66 -9.38 -13.96
N TYR A 162 8.63 -9.35 -14.87
CA TYR A 162 10.04 -9.60 -14.56
C TYR A 162 10.62 -8.46 -13.74
N GLU A 163 11.61 -8.79 -12.91
CA GLU A 163 12.27 -7.80 -12.07
C GLU A 163 13.19 -6.88 -12.88
N GLU A 164 12.92 -5.58 -12.84
CA GLU A 164 13.81 -4.53 -13.34
C GLU A 164 13.68 -3.26 -12.48
N VAL A 165 14.59 -2.30 -12.65
CA VAL A 165 14.43 -1.00 -11.98
C VAL A 165 13.40 -0.17 -12.75
N HIS A 166 12.13 -0.29 -12.36
CA HIS A 166 11.04 0.41 -13.01
C HIS A 166 11.00 1.89 -12.62
N ALA A 167 10.95 2.78 -13.62
CA ALA A 167 10.83 4.22 -13.39
C ALA A 167 9.54 4.59 -12.62
N SER A 168 8.46 3.82 -12.78
CA SER A 168 7.22 3.99 -12.01
C SER A 168 7.41 3.70 -10.52
N SER A 169 8.16 2.65 -10.18
CA SER A 169 8.45 2.28 -8.78
C SER A 169 9.36 3.31 -8.11
N VAL A 170 10.45 3.68 -8.79
CA VAL A 170 11.35 4.76 -8.31
C VAL A 170 10.58 6.07 -8.15
N GLY A 171 9.73 6.42 -9.11
CA GLY A 171 8.90 7.62 -9.07
C GLY A 171 7.95 7.67 -7.89
N ALA A 172 7.25 6.56 -7.62
CA ALA A 172 6.33 6.44 -6.47
C ALA A 172 7.07 6.58 -5.14
N CYS A 173 8.23 5.92 -4.97
CA CYS A 173 9.06 6.03 -3.78
C CYS A 173 9.56 7.46 -3.56
N VAL A 174 10.11 8.10 -4.60
CA VAL A 174 10.56 9.49 -4.53
C VAL A 174 9.42 10.44 -4.18
N ALA A 175 8.22 10.23 -4.74
CA ALA A 175 7.05 11.04 -4.41
C ALA A 175 6.66 10.88 -2.94
N GLY A 176 6.61 9.65 -2.43
CA GLY A 176 6.30 9.36 -1.02
C GLY A 176 7.29 10.00 -0.06
N LEU A 177 8.59 9.78 -0.28
CA LEU A 177 9.65 10.34 0.57
C LEU A 177 9.66 11.88 0.55
N LYS A 178 9.48 12.50 -0.62
CA LYS A 178 9.39 13.97 -0.73
C LYS A 178 8.16 14.54 -0.04
N LYS A 179 7.04 13.81 -0.02
CA LYS A 179 5.82 14.25 0.64
C LYS A 179 5.98 14.15 2.16
N LEU A 180 6.56 13.07 2.67
CA LEU A 180 6.86 12.89 4.09
C LEU A 180 7.81 13.95 4.64
N GLN A 181 8.84 14.34 3.86
CA GLN A 181 9.79 15.40 4.24
C GLN A 181 9.11 16.77 4.49
N GLN A 182 7.87 16.98 4.04
CA GLN A 182 7.12 18.22 4.29
C GLN A 182 6.44 18.23 5.66
N LEU A 183 6.36 17.08 6.33
CA LEU A 183 5.78 16.92 7.66
C LEU A 183 6.85 17.11 8.74
N SER A 184 6.45 17.53 9.93
CA SER A 184 7.39 17.82 11.03
C SER A 184 7.93 16.58 11.75
N PHE A 185 7.46 15.40 11.40
CA PHE A 185 7.68 14.16 12.16
C PHE A 185 8.69 13.19 11.51
N TYR A 186 9.09 13.44 10.26
CA TYR A 186 9.90 12.53 9.45
C TYR A 186 11.05 13.26 8.75
#